data_AF-A0A959G611-F1
#
_entry.id   AF-A0A959G611-F1
#
_cell.length_a   1.000
_cell.length_b   1.000
_cell.length_c   1.000
_cell.angle_alpha   90.00
_cell.angle_beta   90.00
_cell.angle_gamma   90.00
#
_symmetry.space_group_name_H-M   'P 1'
#
loop_
_entity.id
_entity.type
_entity.pdbx_description
1 polymer ?
#
loop_
_entity_poly.entity_id
_entity_poly.type
_entity_poly.pdbx_seq_one_letter_code
_entity_poly.pdbx_strand_id
1 'polypeptide(L)'
;MVVKKYIEALLDDMERKYNSALSSTNPLEPTYYSKLAVLEYCGWIEETFDIIVRRSVKGKIKTTPFKQMLEFSVIGNTYAFQYKEDFRPMLRNAIGISKMEKIEQYLEHSTQLDTLISELQAIKRDRNDAAHTWIVGATKTYPAPSQIKGRLNKVYPIMRNIYREIIKE
;
A
#
# COMPACT_ATOMS: atom_id res chain seq x y z
N MET A 1 -7.90 10.58 1.86
CA MET A 1 -7.12 9.37 2.19
C MET A 1 -8.09 8.21 2.28
N VAL A 2 -7.73 7.01 1.82
CA VAL A 2 -8.60 5.83 1.95
C VAL A 2 -8.91 5.61 3.43
N VAL A 3 -10.15 5.27 3.74
CA VAL A 3 -10.57 5.02 5.12
C VAL A 3 -10.01 3.68 5.57
N LYS A 4 -9.16 3.69 6.62
CA LYS A 4 -8.54 2.49 7.23
C LYS A 4 -9.57 1.39 7.53
N LYS A 5 -10.73 1.80 8.03
CA LYS A 5 -11.80 0.91 8.47
C LYS A 5 -12.26 -0.07 7.39
N TYR A 6 -12.22 0.31 6.11
CA TYR A 6 -12.66 -0.58 5.04
C TYR A 6 -11.69 -1.75 4.84
N ILE A 7 -10.38 -1.47 4.74
CA ILE A 7 -9.37 -2.53 4.62
C ILE A 7 -9.27 -3.35 5.91
N GLU A 8 -9.42 -2.73 7.09
CA GLU A 8 -9.45 -3.47 8.36
C GLU A 8 -10.61 -4.46 8.43
N ALA A 9 -11.83 -4.03 8.07
CA ALA A 9 -13.01 -4.89 8.10
C ALA A 9 -12.88 -6.06 7.10
N LEU A 10 -12.29 -5.80 5.93
CA LEU A 10 -11.99 -6.83 4.94
C LEU A 10 -10.96 -7.84 5.48
N LEU A 11 -9.87 -7.37 6.08
CA LEU A 11 -8.86 -8.25 6.67
C LEU A 11 -9.42 -9.07 7.85
N ASP A 12 -10.33 -8.50 8.64
CA ASP A 12 -11.02 -9.22 9.73
C ASP A 12 -11.97 -10.29 9.21
N ASP A 13 -12.70 -10.02 8.12
CA ASP A 13 -13.51 -11.04 7.43
C ASP A 13 -12.63 -12.17 6.87
N MET A 14 -11.49 -11.84 6.27
CA MET A 14 -10.54 -12.82 5.75
C MET A 14 -9.90 -13.65 6.84
N GLU A 15 -9.56 -13.06 7.98
CA GLU A 15 -9.02 -13.78 9.13
C GLU A 15 -10.04 -14.78 9.66
N ARG A 16 -11.31 -14.39 9.80
CA ARG A 16 -12.38 -15.31 10.18
C ARG A 16 -12.49 -16.47 9.19
N LYS A 17 -12.51 -16.18 7.88
CA LYS A 17 -12.62 -17.19 6.83
C LYS A 17 -11.40 -18.12 6.80
N TYR A 18 -10.20 -17.56 6.95
CA TYR A 18 -8.95 -18.30 7.08
C TYR A 18 -9.02 -19.30 8.23
N ASN A 19 -9.41 -18.84 9.43
CA ASN A 19 -9.49 -19.68 10.63
C ASN A 19 -10.55 -20.78 10.50
N SER A 20 -11.71 -20.49 9.91
CA SER A 20 -12.71 -21.53 9.60
C SER A 20 -12.18 -22.56 8.60
N ALA A 21 -11.43 -22.11 7.59
CA ALA A 21 -10.87 -22.97 6.55
C ALA A 21 -9.76 -23.90 7.06
N LEU A 22 -9.13 -23.59 8.20
CA LEU A 22 -8.10 -24.46 8.79
C LEU A 22 -8.65 -25.85 9.16
N SER A 23 -9.96 -25.96 9.39
CA SER A 23 -10.64 -27.23 9.68
C SER A 23 -11.39 -27.80 8.47
N SER A 24 -11.24 -27.20 7.28
CA SER A 24 -11.99 -27.64 6.10
C SER A 24 -11.38 -28.88 5.45
N THR A 25 -12.21 -29.60 4.68
CA THR A 25 -11.77 -30.78 3.92
C THR A 25 -10.83 -30.42 2.77
N ASN A 26 -10.76 -29.14 2.38
CA ASN A 26 -9.87 -28.66 1.33
C ASN A 26 -8.66 -27.94 1.96
N PRO A 27 -7.47 -28.59 2.01
CA PRO A 27 -6.30 -28.00 2.65
C PRO A 27 -5.77 -26.73 1.96
N LEU A 28 -6.26 -26.40 0.76
CA LEU A 28 -5.86 -25.20 0.02
C LEU A 28 -6.68 -23.96 0.39
N GLU A 29 -7.83 -24.14 1.03
CA GLU A 29 -8.77 -23.06 1.31
C GLU A 29 -8.19 -21.94 2.20
N PRO A 30 -7.42 -22.23 3.28
CA PRO A 30 -6.72 -21.19 4.05
C PRO A 30 -5.71 -20.41 3.20
N THR A 31 -5.08 -21.08 2.23
CA THR A 31 -4.10 -20.46 1.33
C THR A 31 -4.78 -19.43 0.43
N TYR A 32 -6.00 -19.70 -0.05
CA TYR A 32 -6.75 -18.73 -0.85
C TYR A 32 -7.02 -17.44 -0.09
N TYR A 33 -7.45 -17.53 1.18
CA TYR A 33 -7.70 -16.35 2.00
C TYR A 33 -6.42 -15.58 2.33
N SER A 34 -5.30 -16.28 2.54
CA SER A 34 -4.00 -15.63 2.75
C SER A 34 -3.54 -14.86 1.51
N LYS A 35 -3.62 -15.48 0.32
CA LYS A 35 -3.29 -14.82 -0.94
C LYS A 35 -4.18 -13.61 -1.20
N LEU A 36 -5.48 -13.74 -0.96
CA LEU A 36 -6.43 -12.65 -1.18
C LEU A 36 -6.17 -11.48 -0.23
N ALA A 37 -5.86 -11.74 1.05
CA ALA A 37 -5.49 -10.69 2.02
C ALA A 37 -4.26 -9.89 1.57
N VAL A 38 -3.25 -10.56 1.02
CA VAL A 38 -2.06 -9.92 0.46
C VAL A 38 -2.42 -9.02 -0.72
N LEU A 39 -3.24 -9.52 -1.67
CA LEU A 39 -3.64 -8.76 -2.86
C LEU A 39 -4.47 -7.51 -2.51
N GLU A 40 -5.49 -7.65 -1.65
CA GLU A 40 -6.33 -6.53 -1.24
C GLU A 40 -5.53 -5.47 -0.47
N TYR A 41 -4.59 -5.90 0.38
CA TYR A 41 -3.71 -4.96 1.07
C TYR A 41 -2.77 -4.22 0.11
N CYS A 42 -2.22 -4.90 -0.90
CA CYS A 42 -1.40 -4.24 -1.93
C CYS A 42 -2.21 -3.20 -2.72
N GLY A 43 -3.41 -3.55 -3.17
CA GLY A 43 -4.29 -2.61 -3.87
C GLY A 43 -4.66 -1.40 -3.00
N TRP A 44 -4.90 -1.62 -1.70
CA TRP A 44 -5.15 -0.54 -0.75
C TRP A 44 -3.95 0.43 -0.61
N ILE A 45 -2.71 -0.08 -0.60
CA ILE A 45 -1.50 0.74 -0.57
C ILE A 45 -1.41 1.60 -1.83
N GLU A 46 -1.55 0.98 -3.01
CA GLU A 46 -1.49 1.64 -4.32
C GLU A 46 -2.53 2.77 -4.39
N GLU A 47 -3.79 2.48 -4.08
CA GLU A 47 -4.85 3.48 -4.08
C GLU A 47 -4.58 4.62 -3.08
N THR A 48 -4.05 4.28 -1.90
CA THR A 48 -3.73 5.28 -0.88
C THR A 48 -2.63 6.24 -1.35
N PHE A 49 -1.59 5.73 -2.01
CA PHE A 49 -0.55 6.54 -2.60
C PHE A 49 -1.07 7.47 -3.69
N ASP A 50 -1.87 6.95 -4.62
CA ASP A 50 -2.47 7.79 -5.66
C ASP A 50 -3.33 8.91 -5.07
N ILE A 51 -4.14 8.60 -4.05
CA ILE A 51 -4.96 9.59 -3.37
C ILE A 51 -4.10 10.66 -2.69
N ILE A 52 -2.98 10.28 -2.06
CA ILE A 52 -2.06 11.24 -1.45
C ILE A 52 -1.51 12.19 -2.53
N VAL A 53 -1.05 11.65 -3.66
CA VAL A 53 -0.53 12.43 -4.79
C VAL A 53 -1.60 13.36 -5.35
N ARG A 54 -2.80 12.86 -5.68
CA ARG A 54 -3.92 13.67 -6.19
C ARG A 54 -4.29 14.81 -5.23
N ARG A 55 -4.26 14.54 -3.92
CA ARG A 55 -4.60 15.53 -2.90
C ARG A 55 -3.54 16.62 -2.75
N SER A 56 -2.27 16.32 -3.02
CA SER A 56 -1.18 17.30 -2.93
C SER A 56 -1.32 18.49 -3.88
N VAL A 57 -1.98 18.25 -5.02
CA VAL A 57 -2.20 19.23 -6.10
C VAL A 57 -3.66 19.66 -6.24
N LYS A 58 -4.57 19.15 -5.38
CA LYS A 58 -5.98 19.49 -5.43
C LYS A 58 -6.17 21.00 -5.26
N GLY A 59 -6.91 21.62 -6.19
CA GLY A 59 -7.14 23.07 -6.19
C GLY A 59 -5.99 23.92 -6.74
N LYS A 60 -4.78 23.34 -6.86
CA LYS A 60 -3.60 23.98 -7.46
C LYS A 60 -3.59 23.84 -8.98
N ILE A 61 -3.98 22.66 -9.49
CA ILE A 61 -4.15 22.41 -10.93
C ILE A 61 -5.60 22.68 -11.35
N LYS A 62 -5.78 23.65 -12.26
CA LYS A 62 -7.12 24.08 -12.74
C LYS A 62 -7.45 23.56 -14.14
N THR A 63 -6.47 23.49 -15.02
CA THR A 63 -6.63 23.20 -16.44
C THR A 63 -6.69 21.70 -16.74
N THR A 64 -7.51 21.30 -17.72
CA THR A 64 -7.70 19.90 -18.12
C THR A 64 -6.40 19.21 -18.58
N PRO A 65 -5.54 19.83 -19.42
CA PRO A 65 -4.31 19.17 -19.87
C PRO A 65 -3.36 18.79 -18.72
N PHE A 66 -3.23 19.65 -17.70
CA PHE A 66 -2.37 19.34 -16.54
C PHE A 66 -3.02 18.32 -15.60
N LYS A 67 -4.35 18.27 -15.50
CA LYS A 67 -5.05 17.18 -14.80
C LYS A 67 -4.82 15.84 -15.50
N GLN A 68 -4.89 15.82 -16.82
CA GLN A 68 -4.57 14.62 -17.61
C GLN A 68 -3.10 14.22 -17.46
N MET A 69 -2.16 15.17 -17.48
CA MET A 69 -0.74 14.90 -17.25
C MET A 69 -0.51 14.28 -15.86
N LEU A 70 -1.19 14.75 -14.82
CA LEU A 70 -1.13 14.13 -13.49
C LEU A 70 -1.61 12.68 -13.54
N GLU A 71 -2.80 12.42 -14.11
CA GLU A 71 -3.39 11.07 -14.08
C GLU A 71 -2.65 10.08 -14.99
N PHE A 72 -2.16 10.50 -16.16
CA PHE A 72 -1.58 9.57 -17.15
C PHE A 72 -0.05 9.55 -17.16
N SER A 73 0.61 10.65 -16.81
CA SER A 73 2.07 10.74 -16.86
C SER A 73 2.72 10.63 -15.48
N VAL A 74 2.02 11.03 -14.41
CA VAL A 74 2.53 10.93 -13.04
C VAL A 74 2.00 9.67 -12.35
N ILE A 75 0.69 9.47 -12.30
CA ILE A 75 0.06 8.35 -11.56
C ILE A 75 -0.03 7.08 -12.40
N GLY A 76 -0.60 7.18 -13.60
CA GLY A 76 -1.09 6.04 -14.39
C GLY A 76 -0.06 5.09 -14.99
N ASN A 77 1.24 5.31 -14.75
CA ASN A 77 2.31 4.44 -15.25
C ASN A 77 2.80 3.42 -14.21
N THR A 78 2.23 3.40 -13.01
CA THR A 78 2.79 2.64 -11.87
C THR A 78 1.78 1.62 -11.32
N TYR A 79 1.99 0.33 -11.63
CA TYR A 79 1.27 -0.81 -11.06
C TYR A 79 2.03 -1.43 -9.87
N ALA A 80 2.68 -0.56 -9.10
CA ALA A 80 3.59 -0.91 -8.04
C ALA A 80 3.56 0.16 -6.94
N PHE A 81 4.02 -0.24 -5.75
CA PHE A 81 3.89 0.54 -4.52
C PHE A 81 5.21 0.66 -3.74
N GLN A 82 6.35 0.47 -4.39
CA GLN A 82 7.62 0.67 -3.71
C GLN A 82 7.89 2.15 -3.50
N TYR A 83 8.42 2.49 -2.32
CA TYR A 83 8.58 3.88 -1.95
C TYR A 83 9.54 4.63 -2.88
N LYS A 84 10.73 4.09 -3.15
CA LYS A 84 11.78 4.80 -3.88
C LYS A 84 11.54 4.83 -5.38
N GLU A 85 11.00 3.74 -5.91
CA GLU A 85 10.82 3.50 -7.34
C GLU A 85 9.50 4.08 -7.85
N ASP A 86 8.44 4.01 -7.02
CA ASP A 86 7.07 4.34 -7.45
C ASP A 86 6.56 5.60 -6.73
N PHE A 87 6.40 5.56 -5.41
CA PHE A 87 5.72 6.63 -4.68
C PHE A 87 6.50 7.96 -4.63
N ARG A 88 7.81 7.91 -4.34
CA ARG A 88 8.66 9.10 -4.21
C ARG A 88 8.73 9.88 -5.53
N PRO A 89 8.97 9.27 -6.71
CA PRO A 89 8.92 9.99 -7.98
C PRO A 89 7.55 10.62 -8.25
N MET A 90 6.45 9.89 -8.01
CA MET A 90 5.09 10.42 -8.19
C MET A 90 4.85 11.65 -7.33
N LEU A 91 5.13 11.55 -6.03
CA LEU A 91 4.92 12.63 -5.09
C LEU A 91 5.83 13.82 -5.39
N ARG A 92 7.13 13.58 -5.65
CA ARG A 92 8.09 14.62 -6.04
C ARG A 92 7.65 15.38 -7.29
N ASN A 93 7.13 14.69 -8.31
CA ASN A 93 6.63 15.33 -9.52
C ASN A 93 5.40 16.23 -9.23
N ALA A 94 4.61 15.89 -8.22
CA ALA A 94 3.44 16.66 -7.82
C ALA A 94 3.77 17.87 -6.91
N ILE A 95 4.74 17.75 -6.00
CA ILE A 95 5.02 18.78 -4.98
C ILE A 95 6.38 19.51 -5.15
N GLY A 96 7.24 19.00 -6.02
CA GLY A 96 8.61 19.51 -6.22
C GLY A 96 9.63 18.99 -5.20
N ILE A 97 10.92 19.14 -5.52
CA ILE A 97 12.03 18.57 -4.74
C ILE A 97 12.14 19.14 -3.32
N SER A 98 11.97 20.45 -3.14
CA SER A 98 12.12 21.09 -1.83
C SER A 98 11.08 20.61 -0.81
N LYS A 99 9.84 20.38 -1.25
CA LYS A 99 8.79 19.85 -0.35
C LYS A 99 8.98 18.36 -0.08
N MET A 100 9.41 17.60 -1.09
CA MET A 100 9.75 16.19 -0.91
C MET A 100 10.85 16.01 0.14
N GLU A 101 11.92 16.81 0.07
CA GLU A 101 13.01 16.80 1.05
C GLU A 101 12.51 17.03 2.48
N LYS A 102 11.65 18.03 2.69
CA LYS A 102 11.08 18.32 4.02
C LYS A 102 10.26 17.15 4.57
N ILE A 103 9.47 16.49 3.72
CA ILE A 103 8.69 15.31 4.11
C ILE A 103 9.63 14.16 4.49
N GLU A 104 10.65 13.89 3.68
CA GLU A 104 11.61 12.81 3.98
C GLU A 104 12.37 13.07 5.27
N GLN A 105 12.88 14.29 5.47
CA GLN A 105 13.50 14.68 6.73
C GLN A 105 12.55 14.43 7.91
N TYR A 106 11.29 14.88 7.83
CA TYR A 106 10.31 14.66 8.90
C TYR A 106 10.12 13.15 9.23
N LEU A 107 10.07 12.29 8.21
CA LEU A 107 9.92 10.84 8.41
C LEU A 107 11.21 10.19 8.94
N GLU A 108 12.38 10.64 8.51
CA GLU A 108 13.68 10.14 8.94
C GLU A 108 13.93 10.40 10.42
N HIS A 109 13.55 11.58 10.93
CA HIS A 109 13.68 11.93 12.36
C HIS A 109 12.96 10.94 13.29
N SER A 110 11.96 10.21 12.78
CA SER A 110 11.17 9.24 13.54
C SER A 110 11.31 7.79 13.05
N THR A 111 12.31 7.49 12.21
CA THR A 111 12.54 6.16 11.58
C THR A 111 11.36 5.63 10.76
N GLN A 112 10.37 6.49 10.47
CA GLN A 112 9.16 6.13 9.75
C GLN A 112 9.46 5.81 8.29
N LEU A 113 10.45 6.47 7.70
CA LEU A 113 10.85 6.23 6.31
C LEU A 113 11.39 4.81 6.13
N ASP A 114 12.35 4.39 6.96
CA ASP A 114 12.92 3.04 6.90
C ASP A 114 11.89 1.96 7.21
N THR A 115 11.01 2.21 8.18
CA THR A 115 9.91 1.31 8.50
C THR A 115 8.98 1.14 7.29
N LEU A 116 8.60 2.23 6.64
CA LEU A 116 7.74 2.20 5.46
C LEU A 116 8.42 1.43 4.32
N ILE A 117 9.67 1.76 3.99
CA ILE A 117 10.43 1.07 2.93
C ILE A 117 10.51 -0.43 3.21
N SER A 118 10.83 -0.81 4.45
CA SER A 118 10.98 -2.21 4.85
C SER A 118 9.67 -3.00 4.73
N GLU A 119 8.55 -2.42 5.18
CA GLU A 119 7.24 -3.06 5.08
C GLU A 119 6.76 -3.17 3.63
N LEU A 120 7.00 -2.16 2.78
CA LEU A 120 6.66 -2.20 1.35
C LEU A 120 7.48 -3.24 0.58
N GLN A 121 8.77 -3.38 0.91
CA GLN A 121 9.62 -4.42 0.32
C GLN A 121 9.16 -5.82 0.75
N ALA A 122 8.81 -5.98 2.03
CA ALA A 122 8.31 -7.25 2.54
C ALA A 122 6.99 -7.67 1.86
N ILE A 123 6.00 -6.77 1.78
CA ILE A 123 4.72 -7.11 1.15
C ILE A 123 4.83 -7.31 -0.37
N LYS A 124 5.79 -6.67 -1.05
CA LYS A 124 6.08 -6.96 -2.46
C LYS A 124 6.57 -8.40 -2.66
N ARG A 125 7.42 -8.91 -1.74
CA ARG A 125 7.84 -10.32 -1.77
C ARG A 125 6.64 -11.24 -1.55
N ASP A 126 5.83 -10.96 -0.54
CA ASP A 126 4.62 -11.74 -0.23
C ASP A 126 3.63 -11.75 -1.43
N ARG A 127 3.45 -10.61 -2.11
CA ARG A 127 2.63 -10.49 -3.34
C ARG A 127 3.21 -11.34 -4.46
N ASN A 128 4.52 -11.25 -4.70
CA ASN A 128 5.16 -12.00 -5.78
C ASN A 128 5.03 -13.51 -5.55
N ASP A 129 5.22 -13.96 -4.31
CA ASP A 129 4.96 -15.35 -3.94
C ASP A 129 3.49 -15.71 -4.14
N ALA A 130 2.54 -14.88 -3.69
CA ALA A 130 1.11 -15.13 -3.85
C ALA A 130 0.66 -15.21 -5.33
N ALA A 131 1.19 -14.36 -6.20
CA ALA A 131 0.77 -14.25 -7.60
C ALA A 131 1.50 -15.22 -8.54
N HIS A 132 2.78 -15.51 -8.30
CA HIS A 132 3.61 -16.24 -9.26
C HIS A 132 3.92 -17.69 -8.85
N THR A 133 3.36 -18.18 -7.75
CA THR A 133 3.48 -19.59 -7.36
C THR A 133 2.14 -20.31 -7.41
N TRP A 134 2.10 -21.37 -8.21
CA TRP A 134 1.00 -22.32 -8.22
C TRP A 134 1.04 -23.15 -6.93
N ILE A 135 -0.13 -23.51 -6.41
CA ILE A 135 -0.28 -24.23 -5.12
C ILE A 135 0.06 -25.73 -5.27
N VAL A 136 0.59 -26.16 -6.43
CA VAL A 136 0.93 -27.55 -6.71
C VAL A 136 2.29 -27.88 -6.10
N GLY A 137 2.31 -28.77 -5.09
CA GLY A 137 3.54 -29.34 -4.52
C GLY A 137 4.31 -28.43 -3.56
N ALA A 138 3.78 -27.26 -3.18
CA ALA A 138 4.50 -26.29 -2.36
C ALA A 138 4.14 -26.38 -0.88
N THR A 139 5.15 -26.65 -0.02
CA THR A 139 5.12 -26.46 1.44
C THR A 139 5.29 -24.97 1.83
N LYS A 140 4.90 -24.03 0.96
CA LYS A 140 5.10 -22.60 1.20
C LYS A 140 4.00 -22.05 2.10
N THR A 141 4.43 -21.43 3.20
CA THR A 141 3.55 -20.72 4.12
C THR A 141 3.32 -19.30 3.61
N TYR A 142 2.07 -18.90 3.41
CA TYR A 142 1.70 -17.52 3.15
C TYR A 142 1.38 -16.79 4.47
N PRO A 143 1.60 -15.47 4.56
CA PRO A 143 1.22 -14.71 5.75
C PRO A 143 -0.28 -14.82 5.98
N ALA A 144 -0.67 -15.17 7.21
CA ALA A 144 -2.07 -15.16 7.61
C ALA A 144 -2.65 -13.73 7.56
N PRO A 145 -3.97 -13.55 7.35
CA PRO A 145 -4.59 -12.22 7.29
C PRO A 145 -4.29 -11.35 8.54
N SER A 146 -4.18 -11.95 9.72
CA SER A 146 -3.75 -11.29 10.96
C SER A 146 -2.35 -10.67 10.88
N GLN A 147 -1.41 -11.29 10.19
CA GLN A 147 -0.09 -10.71 9.93
C GLN A 147 -0.18 -9.49 9.02
N ILE A 148 -1.02 -9.57 7.97
CA ILE A 148 -1.30 -8.45 7.06
C ILE A 148 -1.94 -7.27 7.82
N LYS A 149 -2.87 -7.55 8.73
CA LYS A 149 -3.44 -6.55 9.63
C LYS A 149 -2.38 -5.90 10.52
N GLY A 150 -1.42 -6.69 11.00
CA GLY A 150 -0.23 -6.19 11.70
C GLY A 150 0.56 -5.17 10.87
N ARG A 151 0.82 -5.49 9.59
CA ARG A 151 1.51 -4.56 8.67
C ARG A 151 0.70 -3.28 8.42
N LEU A 152 -0.61 -3.41 8.19
CA LEU A 152 -1.52 -2.26 8.03
C LEU A 152 -1.41 -1.29 9.23
N ASN A 153 -1.38 -1.82 10.45
CA ASN A 153 -1.27 -1.01 11.66
C ASN A 153 0.06 -0.25 11.78
N LYS A 154 1.14 -0.75 11.17
CA LYS A 154 2.44 -0.05 11.10
C LYS A 154 2.48 0.99 9.99
N VAL A 155 1.96 0.64 8.81
CA VAL A 155 2.08 1.47 7.60
C VAL A 155 1.09 2.63 7.60
N TYR A 156 -0.15 2.41 8.05
CA TYR A 156 -1.21 3.42 8.01
C TYR A 156 -0.86 4.73 8.74
N PRO A 157 -0.32 4.72 9.98
CA PRO A 157 0.08 5.95 10.66
C PRO A 157 1.11 6.77 9.88
N ILE A 158 2.04 6.10 9.19
CA ILE A 158 3.10 6.75 8.40
C ILE A 158 2.47 7.42 7.17
N MET A 159 1.64 6.70 6.40
CA MET A 159 0.91 7.28 5.27
C MET A 159 0.02 8.47 5.68
N ARG A 160 -0.61 8.37 6.86
CA ARG A 160 -1.41 9.47 7.43
C ARG A 160 -0.57 10.68 7.77
N ASN A 161 0.65 10.49 8.27
CA ASN A 161 1.58 11.57 8.55
C ASN A 161 2.03 12.26 7.25
N ILE A 162 2.42 11.48 6.23
CA ILE A 162 2.74 12.02 4.89
C ILE A 162 1.56 12.86 4.36
N TYR A 163 0.35 12.31 4.42
CA TYR A 163 -0.86 13.00 4.00
C TYR A 163 -1.06 14.31 4.76
N ARG A 164 -0.81 14.33 6.07
CA ARG A 164 -0.90 15.53 6.92
C ARG A 164 0.11 16.59 6.53
N GLU A 165 1.37 16.24 6.33
CA GLU A 165 2.41 17.20 5.90
C GLU A 165 2.07 17.83 4.55
N ILE A 166 1.40 17.09 3.67
CA ILE A 166 0.98 17.58 2.35
C ILE A 166 -0.17 18.59 2.41
N ILE A 167 -1.13 18.42 3.33
CA ILE A 167 -2.35 19.26 3.40
C ILE A 167 -2.23 20.47 4.34
N LYS A 168 -1.12 20.60 5.08
CA LYS A 168 -0.88 21.74 5.99
C LYS A 168 -0.72 23.08 5.25
N GLU A 169 -0.52 23.04 3.92
CA GLU A 169 -0.43 24.20 3.02
C GLU A 169 -1.69 24.35 2.15
#